data_AF-A0AAW4KU54-F1
#
_entry.id   AF-A0AAW4KU54-F1
#
_cell.length_a   1.000
_cell.length_b   1.000
_cell.length_c   1.000
_cell.angle_alpha   90.00
_cell.angle_beta   90.00
_cell.angle_gamma   90.00
#
_symmetry.space_group_name_H-M   'P 1'
#
loop_
_entity.id
_entity.type
_entity.pdbx_description
1 polymer ?
#
loop_
_entity_poly.entity_id
_entity_poly.type
_entity_poly.pdbx_seq_one_letter_code
_entity_poly.pdbx_strand_id
1 'polypeptide(L)'
;LLQYPDDLNLLYTRAMQAEKRNDLAQLEKDLRLIIKRDPDNAMALNALGYTLSDRTTRYAEAKVLIEQAHALTPEYPAVLDSLGWV
;
A
#
# COMPACT_ATOMS: atom_id res chain seq x y z
N LEU A 1 8.76 5.81 -16.71
CA LEU A 1 9.36 5.90 -15.35
C LEU A 1 10.57 6.82 -15.32
N LEU A 2 11.57 6.69 -16.21
CA LEU A 2 12.76 7.57 -16.21
C LEU A 2 12.47 9.07 -16.46
N GLN A 3 11.33 9.42 -17.04
CA GLN A 3 10.91 10.82 -17.26
C GLN A 3 10.00 11.40 -16.16
N TYR A 4 9.39 10.56 -15.32
CA TYR A 4 8.46 10.97 -14.25
C TYR A 4 8.59 10.04 -13.04
N PRO A 5 9.74 10.08 -12.33
CA PRO A 5 10.03 9.15 -11.25
C PRO A 5 9.16 9.34 -10.01
N ASP A 6 8.55 10.52 -9.85
CA ASP A 6 7.76 10.93 -8.68
C ASP A 6 6.24 10.98 -8.94
N ASP A 7 5.78 10.57 -10.13
CA ASP A 7 4.34 10.49 -10.40
C ASP A 7 3.72 9.36 -9.57
N LEU A 8 2.86 9.72 -8.61
CA LEU A 8 2.28 8.78 -7.66
C LEU A 8 1.44 7.69 -8.35
N ASN A 9 0.75 8.02 -9.45
CA ASN A 9 -0.04 7.05 -10.20
C ASN A 9 0.87 6.05 -10.94
N LEU A 10 1.99 6.51 -11.50
CA LEU A 10 2.97 5.62 -12.12
C LEU A 10 3.67 4.73 -11.10
N LEU A 11 4.00 5.26 -9.92
CA LEU A 11 4.55 4.47 -8.82
C LEU A 11 3.56 3.40 -8.36
N TYR A 12 2.29 3.77 -8.17
CA TYR A 12 1.25 2.84 -7.76
C TYR A 12 1.05 1.75 -8.81
N THR A 13 0.97 2.13 -10.08
CA THR A 13 0.86 1.19 -11.21
C THR A 13 2.06 0.24 -11.23
N ARG A 14 3.28 0.72 -11.02
CA ARG A 14 4.47 -0.13 -10.97
C ARG A 14 4.42 -1.10 -9.78
N ALA A 15 3.99 -0.64 -8.61
CA ALA A 15 3.81 -1.48 -7.43
C ALA A 15 2.83 -2.64 -7.70
N MET A 16 1.69 -2.36 -8.33
CA MET A 16 0.70 -3.39 -8.67
C MET A 16 1.20 -4.36 -9.76
N GLN A 17 2.07 -3.91 -10.66
CA GLN A 17 2.70 -4.83 -11.62
C GLN A 17 3.80 -5.67 -10.96
N ALA A 18 4.48 -5.15 -9.94
CA ALA A 18 5.46 -5.90 -9.16
C ALA A 18 4.77 -6.99 -8.32
N GLU A 19 3.62 -6.69 -7.73
CA GLU A 19 2.73 -7.64 -7.04
C GLU A 19 2.45 -8.88 -7.89
N LYS A 20 1.95 -8.68 -9.12
CA LYS A 20 1.65 -9.75 -10.09
C LYS A 20 2.85 -10.62 -10.46
N ARG A 21 4.07 -10.08 -10.35
CA ARG A 21 5.32 -10.80 -10.59
C ARG A 21 5.92 -11.42 -9.32
N ASN A 22 5.22 -11.33 -8.20
CA ASN A 22 5.68 -11.72 -6.87
C ASN A 22 6.96 -10.98 -6.43
N ASP A 23 7.21 -9.78 -6.98
CA ASP A 23 8.33 -8.91 -6.65
C ASP A 23 7.93 -7.97 -5.51
N LEU A 24 7.87 -8.52 -4.30
CA LEU A 24 7.43 -7.80 -3.11
C LEU A 24 8.37 -6.65 -2.73
N ALA A 25 9.66 -6.76 -3.05
CA ALA A 25 10.65 -5.73 -2.77
C ALA A 25 10.37 -4.46 -3.58
N GLN A 26 10.08 -4.60 -4.88
CA GLN A 26 9.74 -3.47 -5.73
C GLN A 26 8.38 -2.86 -5.36
N LEU A 27 7.39 -3.69 -5.02
CA LEU A 27 6.09 -3.24 -4.52
C LEU A 27 6.27 -2.36 -3.28
N GLU A 28 6.95 -2.88 -2.26
CA GLU A 28 7.11 -2.17 -0.99
C GLU A 28 7.89 -0.86 -1.18
N LYS A 29 8.95 -0.88 -1.99
CA LYS A 29 9.72 0.32 -2.32
C LYS A 29 8.85 1.42 -2.91
N ASP A 30 7.97 1.08 -3.84
CA ASP A 30 7.11 2.06 -4.52
C ASP A 30 6.00 2.57 -3.61
N LEU A 31 5.32 1.68 -2.89
CA LEU A 31 4.26 2.09 -1.95
C LEU A 31 4.81 2.95 -0.82
N ARG A 32 5.99 2.62 -0.27
CA ARG A 32 6.66 3.48 0.72
C ARG A 32 7.06 4.83 0.16
N LEU A 33 7.47 4.90 -1.11
CA LEU A 33 7.77 6.18 -1.75
C LEU A 33 6.49 7.02 -1.88
N ILE A 34 5.37 6.42 -2.26
CA ILE A 34 4.06 7.12 -2.30
C ILE A 34 3.71 7.63 -0.90
N ILE A 35 3.71 6.77 0.12
CA ILE A 35 3.37 7.15 1.51
C ILE A 35 4.31 8.25 2.04
N LYS A 36 5.60 8.22 1.68
CA LYS A 36 6.54 9.28 2.07
C LYS A 36 6.19 10.63 1.44
N ARG A 37 5.63 10.64 0.23
CA ARG A 37 5.29 11.86 -0.52
C ARG A 37 3.88 12.36 -0.18
N ASP A 38 2.97 11.43 0.03
CA ASP A 38 1.56 11.62 0.35
C ASP A 38 1.19 10.68 1.50
N PRO A 39 1.43 11.08 2.76
CA PRO A 39 1.15 10.27 3.94
C PRO A 39 -0.33 9.92 4.12
N ASP A 40 -1.23 10.68 3.47
CA ASP A 40 -2.67 10.50 3.53
C ASP A 40 -3.20 9.68 2.34
N ASN A 41 -2.31 9.04 1.58
CA ASN A 41 -2.69 8.17 0.48
C ASN A 41 -3.27 6.83 1.00
N ALA A 42 -4.56 6.83 1.32
CA ALA A 42 -5.26 5.66 1.85
C ALA A 42 -5.12 4.41 0.98
N MET A 43 -5.05 4.57 -0.35
CA MET A 43 -4.84 3.45 -1.27
C MET A 43 -3.46 2.80 -1.09
N ALA A 44 -2.38 3.59 -1.02
CA ALA A 44 -1.03 3.07 -0.85
C ALA A 44 -0.82 2.48 0.56
N LEU A 45 -1.38 3.12 1.59
CA LEU A 45 -1.40 2.60 2.96
C LEU A 45 -2.09 1.24 3.02
N ASN A 46 -3.31 1.14 2.46
CA ASN A 46 -4.06 -0.10 2.44
C ASN A 46 -3.35 -1.20 1.64
N ALA A 47 -2.87 -0.89 0.44
CA ALA A 47 -2.18 -1.85 -0.41
C ALA A 47 -0.90 -2.41 0.26
N LEU A 48 -0.12 -1.55 0.93
CA LEU A 48 1.06 -1.99 1.65
C LEU A 48 0.65 -2.84 2.86
N GLY A 49 -0.26 -2.33 3.69
CA GLY A 49 -0.72 -3.04 4.88
C GLY A 49 -1.28 -4.43 4.56
N TYR A 50 -2.16 -4.54 3.57
CA TYR A 50 -2.71 -5.82 3.12
C TYR A 50 -1.59 -6.77 2.65
N THR A 51 -0.66 -6.28 1.82
CA THR A 51 0.49 -7.09 1.36
C THR A 51 1.34 -7.60 2.52
N LEU A 52 1.59 -6.75 3.52
CA LEU A 52 2.37 -7.12 4.71
C LEU A 52 1.66 -8.19 5.53
N SER A 53 0.33 -8.11 5.66
CA SER A 53 -0.49 -9.10 6.36
C SER A 53 -0.52 -10.44 5.63
N ASP A 54 -0.79 -10.44 4.32
CA ASP A 54 -0.98 -11.66 3.54
C ASP A 54 0.34 -12.37 3.18
N ARG A 55 1.38 -11.59 2.86
CA ARG A 55 2.61 -12.13 2.26
C ARG A 55 3.79 -12.22 3.22
N THR A 56 3.66 -11.73 4.46
CA THR A 56 4.77 -11.66 5.42
C THR A 56 4.34 -11.91 6.87
N THR A 57 5.26 -11.74 7.82
CA THR A 57 4.99 -11.83 9.26
C THR A 57 4.94 -10.44 9.94
N ARG A 58 4.91 -9.35 9.17
CA ARG A 58 4.94 -7.96 9.67
C ARG A 58 3.55 -7.44 10.07
N TYR A 59 2.82 -8.23 10.86
CA TYR A 59 1.42 -7.96 11.21
C TYR A 59 1.21 -6.65 11.98
N ALA A 60 2.11 -6.33 12.90
CA ALA A 60 2.01 -5.08 13.66
C ALA A 60 2.11 -3.84 12.76
N GLU A 61 3.00 -3.88 11.76
CA GLU A 61 3.11 -2.81 10.77
C GLU A 61 1.89 -2.78 9.84
N ALA A 62 1.44 -3.94 9.38
CA ALA A 62 0.26 -4.08 8.54
C ALA A 62 -0.97 -3.43 9.18
N LYS A 63 -1.22 -3.73 10.46
CA LYS A 63 -2.33 -3.20 11.23
C LYS A 63 -2.30 -1.67 11.30
N VAL A 64 -1.14 -1.08 11.64
CA VAL A 64 -1.00 0.39 11.71
C VAL A 64 -1.31 1.05 10.37
N LEU A 65 -0.83 0.49 9.26
CA LEU A 65 -1.08 1.04 7.93
C LEU A 65 -2.56 0.95 7.53
N ILE A 66 -3.22 -0.17 7.81
CA ILE A 66 -4.65 -0.37 7.49
C ILE A 66 -5.53 0.51 8.39
N GLU A 67 -5.21 0.65 9.67
CA GLU A 67 -5.91 1.56 10.59
C GLU A 67 -5.79 3.01 10.13
N GLN A 68 -4.60 3.44 9.66
CA GLN A 68 -4.41 4.77 9.10
C GLN A 68 -5.22 4.96 7.80
N ALA A 69 -5.20 3.97 6.90
CA ALA A 69 -6.03 4.01 5.69
C ALA A 69 -7.53 4.12 6.02
N HIS A 70 -7.98 3.41 7.05
CA HIS A 70 -9.38 3.44 7.49
C HIS A 70 -9.76 4.79 8.10
N ALA A 71 -8.90 5.38 8.92
CA ALA A 71 -9.13 6.70 9.48
C ALA A 71 -9.31 7.79 8.39
N LEU A 72 -8.63 7.65 7.26
CA LEU A 72 -8.71 8.56 6.13
C LEU A 72 -9.94 8.30 5.24
N THR A 73 -10.31 7.02 5.07
CA THR A 73 -11.42 6.61 4.20
C THR A 73 -12.29 5.53 4.87
N PRO A 74 -13.10 5.90 5.88
CA PRO A 74 -13.79 4.92 6.74
C PRO A 74 -14.84 4.08 6.01
N GLU A 75 -15.46 4.65 4.97
CA GLU A 75 -16.51 4.00 4.19
C GLU A 75 -15.97 3.25 2.95
N TYR A 76 -14.65 3.20 2.75
CA TYR A 76 -14.09 2.63 1.52
C TYR A 76 -14.05 1.09 1.60
N PRO A 77 -14.75 0.37 0.70
CA PRO A 77 -14.93 -1.08 0.84
C PRO A 77 -13.64 -1.89 0.88
N ALA A 78 -12.62 -1.51 0.09
CA ALA A 78 -11.34 -2.23 0.07
C ALA A 78 -10.57 -2.11 1.40
N VAL A 79 -10.72 -0.98 2.10
CA VAL A 79 -10.10 -0.79 3.42
C VAL A 79 -10.87 -1.52 4.50
N LEU A 80 -12.21 -1.50 4.44
CA LEU A 80 -13.07 -2.26 5.36
C LEU A 80 -12.85 -3.78 5.25
N ASP A 81 -12.71 -4.31 4.02
CA ASP A 81 -12.34 -5.71 3.81
C ASP A 81 -10.98 -6.00 4.47
N SER A 82 -9.96 -5.18 4.17
CA SER A 82 -8.61 -5.35 4.72
C SER A 82 -8.61 -5.37 6.25
N LEU A 83 -9.38 -4.52 6.92
CA LEU A 83 -9.55 -4.51 8.39
C LEU A 83 -10.11 -5.82 8.95
N GLY A 84 -10.94 -6.53 8.20
CA GLY A 84 -11.49 -7.82 8.62
C GLY A 84 -10.45 -8.96 8.67
N TRP A 85 -9.29 -8.76 8.04
CA TRP A 85 -8.23 -9.76 7.92
C TRP A 85 -7.00 -9.51 8.83
N VAL A 86 -6.90 -8.35 9.47
CA VAL A 86 -5.77 -7.96 10.36
C VAL A 86 -6.15 -7.90 11.84
#